data_AF-A0A7U9N3P1-F1
#
_entry.id   AF-A0A7U9N3P1-F1
#
_cell.length_a   1.000
_cell.length_b   1.000
_cell.length_c   1.000
_cell.angle_alpha   90.00
_cell.angle_beta   90.00
_cell.angle_gamma   90.00
#
_symmetry.space_group_name_H-M   'P 1'
#
loop_
_entity.id
_entity.type
_entity.pdbx_description
1 polymer ?
#
loop_
_entity_poly.entity_id
_entity_poly.type
_entity_poly.pdbx_seq_one_letter_code
_entity_poly.pdbx_strand_id
1 'polypeptide(L)'
;MEIGVSTGCTSAVILKCIEELGLESELHSIDLALKCHLNVEKECGYKLKEAFAFLEKTTNVHLMLGKTIAERIDEVVKHGKIDLLILDTTHYLPGELLDFLVCYPYMSEEAVVIVDDLAFAHIGESRSAIATPVLFSAIAAKKLLPEKCAKLNMAGFVLGRETKQYIENLFYALGMPWSYDIGEKTMEEYKEKIYKNYDKDSILIFDNVLELQQRTLENMKKAPIKLRELLIELDNKKEILIYGAGARGTALKKFLEDRGYTIKGFVISDGRDKKVSLQQDLIYNLSEVKDDAEKYNILVALADQTVRKQLKEAAIDYIDIPNYLFPFIKRYAEYLYT
;
A
#
# COMPACT_ATOMS: atom_id res chain seq x y z
N MET A 1 -21.97 12.03 -2.40
CA MET A 1 -20.78 11.92 -3.26
C MET A 1 -20.26 10.51 -3.22
N GLU A 2 -19.82 9.98 -4.36
CA GLU A 2 -19.16 8.68 -4.50
C GLU A 2 -17.82 8.88 -5.21
N ILE A 3 -16.77 8.24 -4.69
CA ILE A 3 -15.45 8.20 -5.32
C ILE A 3 -15.13 6.74 -5.62
N GLY A 4 -14.85 6.47 -6.90
CA GLY A 4 -14.78 5.12 -7.46
C GLY A 4 -16.16 4.64 -7.90
N VAL A 5 -16.43 4.74 -9.20
CA VAL A 5 -17.77 4.57 -9.78
C VAL A 5 -17.89 3.24 -10.51
N SER A 6 -16.81 2.80 -11.17
CA SER A 6 -16.78 1.55 -11.94
C SER A 6 -17.93 1.46 -12.96
N THR A 7 -18.94 0.62 -12.70
CA THR A 7 -20.11 0.47 -13.57
C THR A 7 -21.13 1.58 -13.37
N GLY A 8 -21.17 2.21 -12.19
CA GLY A 8 -22.19 3.19 -11.77
C GLY A 8 -23.43 2.58 -11.10
N CYS A 9 -23.38 1.31 -10.71
CA CYS A 9 -24.51 0.65 -10.03
C CYS A 9 -24.81 1.29 -8.67
N THR A 10 -23.79 1.54 -7.85
CA THR A 10 -23.95 2.19 -6.54
C THR A 10 -24.57 3.58 -6.70
N SER A 11 -24.02 4.41 -7.61
CA SER A 11 -24.60 5.71 -7.96
C SER A 11 -26.07 5.61 -8.36
N ALA A 12 -26.44 4.63 -9.19
CA ALA A 12 -27.82 4.42 -9.64
C ALA A 12 -28.77 4.08 -8.48
N VAL A 13 -28.33 3.24 -7.54
CA VAL A 13 -29.11 2.88 -6.34
C VAL A 13 -29.29 4.09 -5.43
N ILE A 14 -28.21 4.84 -5.15
CA ILE A 14 -28.28 6.06 -4.34
C ILE A 14 -29.23 7.08 -4.97
N LEU A 15 -29.16 7.24 -6.29
CA LEU A 15 -30.04 8.12 -7.03
C LEU A 15 -31.53 7.74 -6.87
N LYS A 16 -31.84 6.44 -6.93
CA LYS A 16 -33.21 5.96 -6.67
C LYS A 16 -33.65 6.24 -5.22
N CYS A 17 -32.77 6.07 -4.24
CA CYS A 17 -33.06 6.40 -2.85
C CYS A 17 -33.37 7.89 -2.65
N ILE A 18 -32.59 8.78 -3.28
CA ILE A 18 -32.83 10.24 -3.23
C ILE A 18 -34.23 10.57 -3.76
N GLU A 19 -34.62 9.95 -4.87
CA GLU A 19 -35.95 10.12 -5.47
C GLU A 19 -37.08 9.62 -4.55
N GLU A 20 -36.98 8.38 -4.06
CA GLU A 20 -38.01 7.77 -3.21
C GLU A 20 -38.21 8.52 -1.89
N LEU A 21 -37.13 9.07 -1.34
CA LEU A 21 -37.17 9.90 -0.14
C LEU A 21 -37.59 11.35 -0.42
N GLY A 22 -37.71 11.75 -1.69
CA GLY A 22 -38.08 13.12 -2.08
C GLY A 22 -37.06 14.16 -1.67
N LEU A 23 -35.77 13.81 -1.66
CA LEU A 23 -34.69 14.70 -1.23
C LEU A 23 -34.25 15.63 -2.36
N GLU A 24 -34.09 16.91 -2.04
CA GLU A 24 -33.41 17.87 -2.92
C GLU A 24 -31.90 17.75 -2.69
N SER A 25 -31.20 17.01 -3.56
CA SER A 25 -29.78 16.68 -3.38
C SER A 25 -29.04 16.60 -4.71
N GLU A 26 -27.71 16.80 -4.64
CA GLU A 26 -26.80 16.58 -5.77
C GLU A 26 -25.99 15.30 -5.57
N LEU A 27 -25.93 14.46 -6.60
CA LEU A 27 -25.09 13.26 -6.64
C LEU A 27 -23.86 13.51 -7.52
N HIS A 28 -22.72 13.71 -6.87
CA HIS A 28 -21.41 13.77 -7.52
C HIS A 28 -20.76 12.38 -7.49
N SER A 29 -20.49 11.80 -8.66
CA SER A 29 -19.87 10.48 -8.86
C SER A 29 -18.55 10.68 -9.59
N ILE A 30 -17.43 10.36 -8.94
CA ILE A 30 -16.09 10.76 -9.37
C ILE A 30 -15.23 9.52 -9.59
N ASP A 31 -14.57 9.43 -10.74
CA ASP A 31 -13.68 8.32 -11.04
C ASP A 31 -12.49 8.79 -11.89
N LEU A 32 -11.31 8.25 -11.61
CA LEU A 32 -10.14 8.50 -12.44
C LEU A 32 -10.27 7.82 -13.82
N ALA A 33 -10.95 6.67 -13.88
CA ALA A 33 -11.11 5.87 -15.08
C ALA A 33 -12.15 6.48 -16.04
N LEU A 34 -11.78 6.59 -17.32
CA LEU A 34 -12.71 6.94 -18.40
C LEU A 34 -13.54 5.73 -18.87
N LYS A 35 -13.04 4.52 -18.64
CA LYS A 35 -13.62 3.24 -19.08
C LYS A 35 -13.85 2.33 -17.88
N CYS A 36 -14.86 1.48 -17.95
CA CYS A 36 -15.15 0.53 -16.88
C CYS A 36 -14.07 -0.56 -16.84
N HIS A 37 -13.50 -0.83 -15.65
CA HIS A 37 -12.45 -1.83 -15.49
C HIS A 37 -12.96 -3.27 -15.74
N LEU A 38 -14.25 -3.54 -15.51
CA LEU A 38 -14.88 -4.84 -15.80
C LEU A 38 -15.17 -5.04 -17.30
N ASN A 39 -15.31 -3.95 -18.06
CA ASN A 39 -15.57 -3.99 -19.49
C ASN A 39 -15.08 -2.71 -20.16
N VAL A 40 -13.89 -2.77 -20.77
CA VAL A 40 -13.20 -1.61 -21.36
C VAL A 40 -13.91 -1.01 -22.58
N GLU A 41 -14.83 -1.75 -23.20
CA GLU A 41 -15.67 -1.22 -24.28
C GLU A 41 -16.70 -0.20 -23.76
N LYS A 42 -17.04 -0.28 -22.47
CA LYS A 42 -18.01 0.60 -21.81
C LYS A 42 -17.30 1.76 -21.11
N GLU A 43 -17.95 2.92 -21.14
CA GLU A 43 -17.55 4.06 -20.32
C GLU A 43 -17.72 3.74 -18.83
N CYS A 44 -16.90 4.35 -17.98
CA CYS A 44 -17.13 4.32 -16.55
C CYS A 44 -18.52 4.93 -16.24
N GLY A 45 -19.26 4.36 -15.30
CA GLY A 45 -20.60 4.85 -14.92
C GLY A 45 -21.71 4.55 -15.94
N TYR A 46 -21.51 3.67 -16.92
CA TYR A 46 -22.54 3.40 -17.94
C TYR A 46 -23.88 2.90 -17.37
N LYS A 47 -23.89 2.18 -16.23
CA LYS A 47 -25.12 1.74 -15.56
C LYS A 47 -25.88 2.88 -14.92
N LEU A 48 -25.21 3.91 -14.44
CA LEU A 48 -25.87 5.14 -13.98
C LEU A 48 -26.63 5.80 -15.14
N LYS A 49 -26.03 5.84 -16.34
CA LYS A 49 -26.70 6.39 -17.54
C LYS A 49 -27.91 5.55 -17.95
N GLU A 50 -27.80 4.23 -17.90
CA GLU A 50 -28.93 3.31 -18.17
C GLU A 50 -30.04 3.47 -17.12
N ALA A 51 -29.70 3.78 -15.87
CA ALA A 51 -30.66 3.95 -14.79
C ALA A 51 -31.61 5.15 -14.97
N PHE A 52 -31.21 6.18 -15.75
CA PHE A 52 -32.06 7.34 -16.02
C PHE A 52 -33.41 6.98 -16.66
N ALA A 53 -33.51 5.85 -17.38
CA ALA A 53 -34.77 5.39 -17.94
C ALA A 53 -35.78 4.89 -16.88
N PHE A 54 -35.33 4.67 -15.64
CA PHE A 54 -36.13 4.12 -14.53
C PHE A 54 -36.39 5.13 -13.42
N LEU A 55 -35.98 6.39 -13.61
CA LEU A 55 -36.17 7.48 -12.67
C LEU A 55 -37.28 8.39 -13.18
N GLU A 56 -38.23 8.71 -12.31
CA GLU A 56 -39.36 9.61 -12.58
C GLU A 56 -38.94 11.08 -12.48
N LYS A 57 -37.97 11.37 -11.61
CA LYS A 57 -37.37 12.68 -11.38
C LYS A 57 -35.85 12.55 -11.47
N THR A 58 -35.26 13.07 -12.53
CA THR A 58 -33.81 13.21 -12.60
C THR A 58 -33.37 14.30 -11.63
N THR A 59 -32.69 13.92 -10.55
CA THR A 59 -32.05 14.87 -9.63
C THR A 59 -30.69 15.30 -10.20
N ASN A 60 -30.05 16.31 -9.59
CA ASN A 60 -28.79 16.86 -10.07
C ASN A 60 -27.65 15.83 -9.96
N VAL A 61 -27.34 15.16 -11.07
CA VAL A 61 -26.32 14.09 -11.13
C VAL A 61 -25.12 14.55 -11.95
N HIS A 62 -23.93 14.39 -11.39
CA HIS A 62 -22.67 14.78 -12.01
C HIS A 62 -21.72 13.57 -12.06
N LEU A 63 -21.49 13.03 -13.25
CA LEU A 63 -20.47 12.00 -13.50
C LEU A 63 -19.18 12.69 -13.95
N MET A 64 -18.16 12.69 -13.08
CA MET A 64 -16.89 13.40 -13.28
C MET A 64 -15.75 12.40 -13.46
N LEU A 65 -15.34 12.20 -14.71
CA LEU A 65 -14.31 11.21 -15.05
C LEU A 65 -12.93 11.86 -15.31
N GLY A 66 -11.88 11.05 -15.22
CA GLY A 66 -10.53 11.38 -15.70
C GLY A 66 -9.67 12.22 -14.74
N LYS A 67 -10.18 12.49 -13.54
CA LYS A 67 -9.47 13.26 -12.51
C LYS A 67 -9.76 12.71 -11.12
N THR A 68 -8.83 12.92 -10.21
CA THR A 68 -8.99 12.57 -8.80
C THR A 68 -9.91 13.54 -8.07
N ILE A 69 -10.29 13.20 -6.83
CA ILE A 69 -11.05 14.13 -5.99
C ILE A 69 -10.25 15.39 -5.63
N ALA A 70 -8.93 15.29 -5.46
CA ALA A 70 -8.08 16.45 -5.18
C ALA A 70 -8.21 17.55 -6.25
N GLU A 71 -8.33 17.13 -7.52
CA GLU A 71 -8.51 18.04 -8.66
C GLU A 71 -9.96 18.52 -8.85
N ARG A 72 -10.94 17.88 -8.20
CA ARG A 72 -12.38 18.12 -8.40
C ARG A 72 -13.09 18.73 -7.19
N ILE A 73 -12.47 18.70 -6.00
CA ILE A 73 -13.15 19.07 -4.76
C ILE A 73 -13.74 20.48 -4.81
N ASP A 74 -13.05 21.45 -5.40
CA ASP A 74 -13.54 22.82 -5.53
C ASP A 74 -14.77 22.93 -6.47
N GLU A 75 -14.90 22.04 -7.46
CA GLU A 75 -16.08 21.95 -8.33
C GLU A 75 -17.28 21.33 -7.58
N VAL A 76 -17.03 20.26 -6.81
CA VAL A 76 -18.03 19.54 -6.02
C VAL A 76 -18.66 20.43 -4.95
N VAL A 77 -17.84 21.15 -4.21
CA VAL A 77 -18.27 21.89 -3.00
C VAL A 77 -18.78 23.30 -3.32
N LYS A 78 -18.89 23.64 -4.60
CA LYS A 78 -19.35 24.95 -5.08
C LYS A 78 -20.77 25.28 -4.60
N HIS A 79 -21.62 24.25 -4.47
CA HIS A 79 -23.04 24.41 -4.16
C HIS A 79 -23.42 23.98 -2.75
N GLY A 80 -22.48 23.46 -1.96
CA GLY A 80 -22.77 23.00 -0.61
C GLY A 80 -21.68 22.13 -0.02
N LYS A 81 -21.95 21.66 1.20
CA LYS A 81 -21.11 20.69 1.90
C LYS A 81 -21.48 19.26 1.48
N ILE A 82 -20.59 18.32 1.79
CA ILE A 82 -20.82 16.90 1.55
C ILE A 82 -21.48 16.28 2.78
N ASP A 83 -22.74 15.83 2.65
CA ASP A 83 -23.49 15.15 3.73
C ASP A 83 -23.30 13.63 3.74
N LEU A 84 -22.99 13.05 2.58
CA LEU A 84 -22.72 11.62 2.41
C LEU A 84 -21.54 11.42 1.46
N LEU A 85 -20.55 10.63 1.88
CA LEU A 85 -19.39 10.22 1.11
C LEU A 85 -19.33 8.70 1.03
N ILE A 86 -19.17 8.15 -0.17
CA ILE A 86 -18.89 6.73 -0.41
C ILE A 86 -17.49 6.62 -0.98
N LEU A 87 -16.65 5.80 -0.37
CA LEU A 87 -15.28 5.50 -0.80
C LEU A 87 -15.20 4.05 -1.25
N ASP A 88 -15.03 3.86 -2.56
CA ASP A 88 -14.93 2.55 -3.22
C ASP A 88 -13.86 2.61 -4.32
N THR A 89 -12.61 2.93 -3.93
CA THR A 89 -11.55 3.27 -4.89
C THR A 89 -10.59 2.12 -5.16
N THR A 90 -9.34 2.25 -4.74
CA THR A 90 -8.28 1.28 -5.07
C THR A 90 -8.12 0.22 -4.00
N HIS A 91 -8.55 0.51 -2.77
CA HIS A 91 -8.35 -0.28 -1.55
C HIS A 91 -6.88 -0.40 -1.12
N TYR A 92 -5.95 0.22 -1.85
CA TYR A 92 -4.54 0.24 -1.55
C TYR A 92 -4.14 1.57 -0.93
N LEU A 93 -3.22 1.52 0.04
CA LEU A 93 -2.66 2.75 0.57
C LEU A 93 -1.86 3.48 -0.52
N PRO A 94 -2.08 4.80 -0.67
CA PRO A 94 -2.79 5.69 0.28
C PRO A 94 -4.21 6.15 -0.13
N GLY A 95 -4.81 5.57 -1.17
CA GLY A 95 -5.99 6.09 -1.88
C GLY A 95 -7.10 6.65 -0.99
N GLU A 96 -7.85 5.78 -0.32
CA GLU A 96 -9.02 6.17 0.48
C GLU A 96 -8.68 7.13 1.62
N LEU A 97 -7.46 7.07 2.17
CA LEU A 97 -7.03 7.99 3.24
C LEU A 97 -6.82 9.39 2.68
N LEU A 98 -6.16 9.52 1.52
CA LEU A 98 -5.97 10.81 0.86
C LEU A 98 -7.31 11.39 0.38
N ASP A 99 -8.15 10.56 -0.23
CA ASP A 99 -9.47 10.97 -0.68
C ASP A 99 -10.30 11.53 0.48
N PHE A 100 -10.35 10.79 1.60
CA PHE A 100 -11.06 11.25 2.80
C PHE A 100 -10.46 12.54 3.37
N LEU A 101 -9.13 12.64 3.49
CA LEU A 101 -8.46 13.85 4.01
C LEU A 101 -8.73 15.07 3.13
N VAL A 102 -8.83 14.91 1.81
CA VAL A 102 -9.22 16.00 0.91
C VAL A 102 -10.68 16.39 1.09
N CYS A 103 -11.59 15.43 1.25
CA CYS A 103 -13.01 15.71 1.40
C CYS A 103 -13.37 16.32 2.77
N TYR A 104 -12.74 15.83 3.84
CA TYR A 104 -13.12 16.09 5.22
C TYR A 104 -13.38 17.58 5.56
N PRO A 105 -12.53 18.55 5.15
CA PRO A 105 -12.74 19.97 5.43
C PRO A 105 -14.04 20.55 4.85
N TYR A 106 -14.61 19.89 3.85
CA TYR A 106 -15.79 20.31 3.11
C TYR A 106 -17.05 19.49 3.45
N MET A 107 -16.95 18.59 4.42
CA MET A 107 -18.09 17.77 4.87
C MET A 107 -18.94 18.52 5.90
N SER A 108 -20.23 18.18 5.94
CA SER A 108 -21.16 18.66 6.97
C SER A 108 -20.82 18.08 8.35
N GLU A 109 -21.28 18.75 9.41
CA GLU A 109 -21.33 18.12 10.72
C GLU A 109 -22.24 16.90 10.64
N GLU A 110 -21.86 15.81 11.31
CA GLU A 110 -22.59 14.53 11.27
C GLU A 110 -22.73 13.91 9.86
N ALA A 111 -21.92 14.35 8.89
CA ALA A 111 -21.87 13.69 7.59
C ALA A 111 -21.51 12.21 7.74
N VAL A 112 -22.05 11.39 6.84
CA VAL A 112 -21.84 9.95 6.85
C VAL A 112 -20.78 9.61 5.82
N VAL A 113 -19.84 8.74 6.19
CA VAL A 113 -18.89 8.12 5.27
C VAL A 113 -19.16 6.64 5.23
N ILE A 114 -19.24 6.07 4.03
CA ILE A 114 -19.36 4.65 3.76
C ILE A 114 -18.05 4.21 3.12
N VAL A 115 -17.50 3.10 3.61
CA VAL A 115 -16.32 2.43 3.06
C VAL A 115 -16.74 1.03 2.65
N ASP A 116 -16.39 0.65 1.42
CA ASP A 116 -16.57 -0.73 0.95
C ASP A 116 -15.32 -1.58 1.22
N ASP A 117 -15.45 -2.88 1.00
CA ASP A 117 -14.34 -3.82 0.90
C ASP A 117 -13.38 -3.87 2.10
N LEU A 118 -13.89 -3.72 3.34
CA LEU A 118 -13.12 -3.85 4.58
C LEU A 118 -12.37 -5.19 4.70
N ALA A 119 -12.92 -6.25 4.11
CA ALA A 119 -12.33 -7.59 4.14
C ALA A 119 -11.49 -7.91 2.90
N PHE A 120 -11.30 -6.97 1.97
CA PHE A 120 -10.70 -7.25 0.66
C PHE A 120 -9.24 -7.74 0.73
N ALA A 121 -8.47 -7.31 1.74
CA ALA A 121 -7.15 -7.90 2.00
C ALA A 121 -7.16 -9.42 2.29
N HIS A 122 -8.32 -9.97 2.69
CA HIS A 122 -8.50 -11.39 3.00
C HIS A 122 -9.18 -12.18 1.88
N ILE A 123 -10.13 -11.56 1.16
CA ILE A 123 -10.96 -12.24 0.16
C ILE A 123 -10.64 -11.83 -1.28
N GLY A 124 -9.95 -10.71 -1.47
CA GLY A 124 -9.57 -10.15 -2.76
C GLY A 124 -8.21 -10.64 -3.25
N GLU A 125 -7.66 -9.91 -4.22
CA GLU A 125 -6.48 -10.33 -4.97
C GLU A 125 -5.16 -10.07 -4.24
N SER A 126 -5.15 -9.15 -3.26
CA SER A 126 -3.92 -8.70 -2.62
C SER A 126 -4.09 -8.40 -1.14
N ARG A 127 -3.21 -8.99 -0.32
CA ARG A 127 -3.10 -8.68 1.12
C ARG A 127 -2.66 -7.24 1.41
N SER A 128 -2.21 -6.49 0.41
CA SER A 128 -1.87 -5.08 0.56
C SER A 128 -3.07 -4.14 0.40
N ALA A 129 -4.24 -4.67 0.06
CA ALA A 129 -5.45 -3.88 -0.11
C ALA A 129 -6.10 -3.57 1.26
N ILE A 130 -5.41 -2.75 2.05
CA ILE A 130 -5.71 -2.46 3.46
C ILE A 130 -6.16 -1.02 3.72
N ALA A 131 -6.33 -0.17 2.70
CA ALA A 131 -6.65 1.24 2.92
C ALA A 131 -8.01 1.43 3.61
N THR A 132 -9.04 0.69 3.19
CA THR A 132 -10.39 0.74 3.77
C THR A 132 -10.43 0.29 5.24
N PRO A 133 -9.87 -0.88 5.65
CA PRO A 133 -9.84 -1.24 7.07
C PRO A 133 -8.91 -0.33 7.89
N VAL A 134 -7.84 0.22 7.31
CA VAL A 134 -6.97 1.19 8.00
C VAL A 134 -7.72 2.49 8.28
N LEU A 135 -8.39 3.08 7.27
CA LEU A 135 -9.22 4.27 7.44
C LEU A 135 -10.30 4.03 8.50
N PHE A 136 -11.04 2.93 8.36
CA PHE A 136 -12.12 2.59 9.28
C PHE A 136 -11.62 2.38 10.72
N SER A 137 -10.43 1.80 10.90
CA SER A 137 -9.87 1.56 12.24
C SER A 137 -9.27 2.81 12.87
N ALA A 138 -8.63 3.68 12.07
CA ALA A 138 -7.91 4.85 12.57
C ALA A 138 -8.81 6.06 12.83
N ILE A 139 -9.95 6.18 12.14
CA ILE A 139 -10.85 7.33 12.29
C ILE A 139 -11.61 7.30 13.62
N ALA A 140 -11.52 8.39 14.40
CA ALA A 140 -12.32 8.57 15.61
C ALA A 140 -13.72 9.09 15.25
N ALA A 141 -14.68 8.18 15.15
CA ALA A 141 -16.04 8.49 14.70
C ALA A 141 -17.02 7.41 15.17
N LYS A 142 -18.32 7.74 15.25
CA LYS A 142 -19.37 6.78 15.56
C LYS A 142 -19.49 5.77 14.42
N LYS A 143 -19.16 4.50 14.69
CA LYS A 143 -19.21 3.43 13.69
C LYS A 143 -20.64 2.99 13.41
N LEU A 144 -20.93 2.78 12.14
CA LEU A 144 -22.15 2.18 11.62
C LEU A 144 -21.78 0.81 11.06
N LEU A 145 -22.24 -0.24 11.72
CA LEU A 145 -22.03 -1.62 11.31
C LEU A 145 -23.36 -2.20 10.81
N PRO A 146 -23.35 -3.05 9.76
CA PRO A 146 -24.56 -3.71 9.29
C PRO A 146 -25.11 -4.65 10.39
N GLU A 147 -26.43 -4.59 10.64
CA GLU A 147 -27.11 -5.36 11.70
C GLU A 147 -26.95 -6.88 11.55
N LYS A 148 -26.78 -7.38 10.32
CA LYS A 148 -26.60 -8.80 10.02
C LYS A 148 -25.14 -9.06 9.66
N CYS A 149 -24.37 -9.38 10.69
CA CYS A 149 -22.92 -9.62 10.73
C CYS A 149 -22.44 -10.88 9.95
N ALA A 150 -22.91 -11.10 8.71
CA ALA A 150 -22.47 -12.28 7.96
C ALA A 150 -21.08 -12.08 7.33
N LYS A 151 -20.74 -10.86 6.88
CA LYS A 151 -19.42 -10.50 6.32
C LYS A 151 -19.16 -9.02 6.56
N LEU A 152 -18.12 -8.68 7.32
CA LEU A 152 -17.61 -7.32 7.52
C LEU A 152 -16.99 -6.81 6.20
N ASN A 153 -17.80 -6.60 5.17
CA ASN A 153 -17.32 -6.08 3.89
C ASN A 153 -17.58 -4.58 3.75
N MET A 154 -18.75 -4.11 4.19
CA MET A 154 -19.12 -2.70 4.08
C MET A 154 -19.46 -2.16 5.46
N ALA A 155 -19.02 -0.94 5.74
CA ALA A 155 -19.33 -0.24 6.98
C ALA A 155 -19.39 1.27 6.74
N GLY A 156 -19.91 2.00 7.72
CA GLY A 156 -19.88 3.45 7.69
C GLY A 156 -19.45 4.06 9.01
N PHE A 157 -19.28 5.37 9.02
CA PHE A 157 -19.07 6.14 10.23
C PHE A 157 -19.65 7.54 10.09
N VAL A 158 -20.09 8.10 11.22
CA VAL A 158 -20.67 9.44 11.32
C VAL A 158 -19.63 10.38 11.90
N LEU A 159 -19.34 11.47 11.19
CA LEU A 159 -18.37 12.48 11.62
C LEU A 159 -18.86 13.18 12.90
N GLY A 160 -17.93 13.58 13.75
CA GLY A 160 -18.26 14.35 14.94
C GLY A 160 -17.07 15.11 15.50
N ARG A 161 -17.25 15.64 16.71
CA ARG A 161 -16.21 16.41 17.41
C ARG A 161 -14.91 15.60 17.59
N GLU A 162 -15.02 14.32 17.91
CA GLU A 162 -13.88 13.42 18.07
C GLU A 162 -13.10 13.24 16.76
N THR A 163 -13.80 13.23 15.62
CA THR A 163 -13.16 13.14 14.31
C THR A 163 -12.22 14.32 14.09
N LYS A 164 -12.67 15.53 14.41
CA LYS A 164 -11.84 16.74 14.33
C LYS A 164 -10.66 16.69 15.29
N GLN A 165 -10.92 16.23 16.53
CA GLN A 165 -9.91 16.18 17.57
C GLN A 165 -8.77 15.20 17.25
N TYR A 166 -9.06 14.10 16.56
CA TYR A 166 -8.11 13.02 16.29
C TYR A 166 -7.85 12.77 14.80
N ILE A 167 -8.07 13.78 13.95
CA ILE A 167 -7.86 13.65 12.50
C ILE A 167 -6.39 13.34 12.16
N GLU A 168 -5.46 13.78 13.02
CA GLU A 168 -4.03 13.48 12.96
C GLU A 168 -3.71 11.97 12.89
N ASN A 169 -4.57 11.11 13.45
CA ASN A 169 -4.41 9.66 13.37
C ASN A 169 -4.34 9.17 11.93
N LEU A 170 -5.04 9.82 11.00
CA LEU A 170 -4.99 9.46 9.58
C LEU A 170 -3.67 9.85 8.92
N PHE A 171 -3.05 10.95 9.35
CA PHE A 171 -1.72 11.34 8.90
C PHE A 171 -0.66 10.33 9.37
N TYR A 172 -0.77 9.83 10.60
CA TYR A 172 0.08 8.73 11.06
C TYR A 172 -0.20 7.43 10.31
N ALA A 173 -1.47 7.13 10.00
CA ALA A 173 -1.85 5.93 9.24
C ALA A 173 -1.28 5.94 7.81
N LEU A 174 -1.15 7.12 7.17
CA LEU A 174 -0.47 7.27 5.88
C LEU A 174 1.01 6.84 5.91
N GLY A 175 1.63 6.77 7.09
CA GLY A 175 3.00 6.29 7.28
C GLY A 175 3.20 4.79 7.03
N MET A 176 2.12 4.02 6.87
CA MET A 176 2.22 2.61 6.43
C MET A 176 2.70 2.52 4.97
N PRO A 177 3.45 1.47 4.56
CA PRO A 177 3.99 1.38 3.20
C PRO A 177 2.93 1.45 2.10
N TRP A 178 3.15 2.28 1.09
CA TRP A 178 2.24 2.42 -0.05
C TRP A 178 2.49 1.33 -1.09
N SER A 179 1.41 0.90 -1.75
CA SER A 179 1.49 -0.20 -2.73
C SER A 179 1.67 0.27 -4.16
N TYR A 180 1.54 1.58 -4.41
CA TYR A 180 1.63 2.17 -5.74
C TYR A 180 2.14 3.61 -5.68
N ASP A 181 2.54 4.11 -6.85
CA ASP A 181 2.99 5.48 -7.08
C ASP A 181 1.83 6.31 -7.66
N ILE A 182 1.52 7.45 -7.04
CA ILE A 182 0.40 8.34 -7.45
C ILE A 182 0.78 9.27 -8.61
N GLY A 183 2.08 9.38 -8.92
CA GLY A 183 2.58 10.35 -9.88
C GLY A 183 2.67 11.76 -9.30
N GLU A 184 3.70 12.49 -9.70
CA GLU A 184 4.07 13.78 -9.11
C GLU A 184 2.96 14.83 -9.22
N LYS A 185 2.43 15.05 -10.42
CA LYS A 185 1.37 16.04 -10.68
C LYS A 185 0.12 15.78 -9.82
N THR A 186 -0.34 14.54 -9.77
CA THR A 186 -1.51 14.18 -8.97
C THR A 186 -1.25 14.38 -7.48
N MET A 187 -0.04 14.04 -7.02
CA MET A 187 0.35 14.25 -5.62
C MET A 187 0.42 15.74 -5.24
N GLU A 188 0.82 16.62 -6.16
CA GLU A 188 0.81 18.07 -5.94
C GLU A 188 -0.61 18.61 -5.66
N GLU A 189 -1.62 18.09 -6.35
CA GLU A 189 -3.03 18.44 -6.10
C GLU A 189 -3.47 18.02 -4.69
N TYR A 190 -3.11 16.80 -4.26
CA TYR A 190 -3.36 16.35 -2.89
C TYR A 190 -2.64 17.23 -1.86
N LYS A 191 -1.37 17.55 -2.08
CA LYS A 191 -0.58 18.44 -1.21
C LYS A 191 -1.23 19.81 -1.09
N GLU A 192 -1.66 20.41 -2.20
CA GLU A 192 -2.31 21.73 -2.19
C GLU A 192 -3.54 21.72 -1.28
N LYS A 193 -4.43 20.73 -1.43
CA LYS A 193 -5.66 20.65 -0.63
C LYS A 193 -5.36 20.34 0.83
N ILE A 194 -4.37 19.51 1.12
CA ILE A 194 -3.97 19.20 2.50
C ILE A 194 -3.35 20.45 3.15
N TYR A 195 -2.37 21.10 2.51
CA TYR A 195 -1.68 22.26 3.09
C TYR A 195 -2.60 23.46 3.33
N LYS A 196 -3.65 23.58 2.51
CA LYS A 196 -4.65 24.64 2.64
C LYS A 196 -5.56 24.44 3.87
N ASN A 197 -5.82 23.20 4.27
CA ASN A 197 -6.92 22.89 5.19
C ASN A 197 -6.49 22.32 6.54
N TYR A 198 -5.23 21.92 6.71
CA TYR A 198 -4.73 21.28 7.93
C TYR A 198 -3.67 22.14 8.64
N ASP A 199 -3.49 21.90 9.94
CA ASP A 199 -2.49 22.59 10.73
C ASP A 199 -1.05 22.17 10.38
N LYS A 200 -0.09 22.93 10.91
CA LYS A 200 1.34 22.75 10.62
C LYS A 200 1.88 21.40 11.09
N ASP A 201 1.32 20.83 12.16
CA ASP A 201 1.81 19.58 12.73
C ASP A 201 1.36 18.40 11.84
N SER A 202 0.11 18.43 11.38
CA SER A 202 -0.42 17.49 10.39
C SER A 202 0.35 17.55 9.07
N ILE A 203 0.65 18.76 8.59
CA ILE A 203 1.47 18.98 7.38
C ILE A 203 2.89 18.42 7.56
N LEU A 204 3.52 18.66 8.70
CA LEU A 204 4.85 18.13 9.00
C LEU A 204 4.86 16.59 9.01
N ILE A 205 3.85 15.95 9.59
CA ILE A 205 3.71 14.49 9.55
C ILE A 205 3.56 14.02 8.10
N PHE A 206 2.70 14.68 7.32
CA PHE A 206 2.48 14.34 5.92
C PHE A 206 3.77 14.41 5.09
N ASP A 207 4.57 15.47 5.25
CA ASP A 207 5.84 15.63 4.52
C ASP A 207 6.85 14.54 4.87
N ASN A 208 6.96 14.20 6.16
CA ASN A 208 7.81 13.10 6.61
C ASN A 208 7.35 11.76 6.04
N VAL A 209 6.03 11.53 5.97
CA VAL A 209 5.47 10.34 5.32
C VAL A 209 5.87 10.30 3.86
N LEU A 210 5.68 11.39 3.10
CA LEU A 210 6.02 11.43 1.68
C LEU A 210 7.50 11.14 1.42
N GLU A 211 8.40 11.65 2.26
CA GLU A 211 9.83 11.35 2.16
C GLU A 211 10.12 9.85 2.37
N LEU A 212 9.49 9.23 3.38
CA LEU A 212 9.64 7.79 3.63
C LEU A 212 9.06 6.94 2.49
N GLN A 213 7.94 7.35 1.91
CA GLN A 213 7.30 6.63 0.80
C GLN A 213 8.11 6.75 -0.47
N GLN A 214 8.68 7.91 -0.77
CA GLN A 214 9.59 8.07 -1.90
C GLN A 214 10.76 7.10 -1.81
N ARG A 215 11.41 7.01 -0.64
CA ARG A 215 12.50 6.04 -0.40
C ARG A 215 12.02 4.59 -0.59
N THR A 216 10.82 4.27 -0.12
CA THR A 216 10.24 2.92 -0.26
C THR A 216 9.98 2.57 -1.72
N LEU A 217 9.33 3.46 -2.49
CA LEU A 217 9.03 3.26 -3.90
C LEU A 217 10.31 3.19 -4.75
N GLU A 218 11.31 4.02 -4.47
CA GLU A 218 12.62 3.95 -5.13
C GLU A 218 13.30 2.59 -4.89
N ASN A 219 13.27 2.10 -3.66
CA ASN A 219 13.82 0.78 -3.33
C ASN A 219 13.08 -0.33 -4.08
N MET A 220 11.75 -0.24 -4.20
CA MET A 220 10.96 -1.20 -4.97
C MET A 220 11.32 -1.18 -6.46
N LYS A 221 11.51 0.00 -7.05
CA LYS A 221 11.94 0.16 -8.46
C LYS A 221 13.36 -0.37 -8.69
N LYS A 222 14.28 -0.15 -7.75
CA LYS A 222 15.69 -0.58 -7.83
C LYS A 222 15.87 -2.08 -7.57
N ALA A 223 14.98 -2.72 -6.80
CA ALA A 223 15.17 -4.09 -6.34
C ALA A 223 15.36 -5.14 -7.46
N PRO A 224 14.52 -5.18 -8.52
CA PRO A 224 14.72 -6.14 -9.62
C PRO A 224 16.06 -5.96 -10.34
N ILE A 225 16.48 -4.71 -10.54
CA ILE A 225 17.77 -4.38 -11.18
C ILE A 225 18.91 -4.87 -10.30
N LYS A 226 18.87 -4.56 -9.00
CA LYS A 226 19.93 -4.95 -8.06
C LYS A 226 20.01 -6.46 -7.88
N LEU A 227 18.89 -7.17 -7.88
CA LEU A 227 18.87 -8.64 -7.88
C LEU A 227 19.51 -9.20 -9.15
N ARG A 228 19.29 -8.59 -10.31
CA ARG A 228 19.95 -9.02 -11.56
C ARG A 228 21.45 -8.76 -11.52
N GLU A 229 21.88 -7.60 -11.06
CA GLU A 229 23.30 -7.28 -10.87
C GLU A 229 23.99 -8.29 -9.95
N LEU A 230 23.34 -8.62 -8.83
CA LEU A 230 23.83 -9.63 -7.89
C LEU A 230 24.13 -10.97 -8.59
N LEU A 231 23.22 -11.45 -9.43
CA LEU A 231 23.40 -12.72 -10.13
C LEU A 231 24.55 -12.68 -11.16
N ILE A 232 24.83 -11.51 -11.73
CA ILE A 232 25.95 -11.30 -12.68
C ILE A 232 27.29 -11.21 -11.94
N GLU A 233 27.30 -10.65 -10.72
CA GLU A 233 28.50 -10.47 -9.89
C GLU A 233 29.06 -11.80 -9.36
N LEU A 234 28.23 -12.85 -9.28
CA LEU A 234 28.66 -14.17 -8.80
C LEU A 234 29.69 -14.79 -9.76
N ASP A 235 30.92 -14.99 -9.26
CA ASP A 235 31.96 -15.71 -10.00
C ASP A 235 31.66 -17.22 -10.02
N ASN A 236 31.44 -17.76 -11.23
CA ASN A 236 31.14 -19.18 -11.45
C ASN A 236 32.28 -20.13 -11.02
N LYS A 237 33.49 -19.62 -10.74
CA LYS A 237 34.62 -20.41 -10.24
C LYS A 237 34.67 -20.50 -8.71
N LYS A 238 33.88 -19.70 -8.00
CA LYS A 238 33.86 -19.63 -6.53
C LYS A 238 32.63 -20.33 -5.98
N GLU A 239 32.80 -21.01 -4.84
CA GLU A 239 31.68 -21.59 -4.10
C GLU A 239 30.89 -20.48 -3.38
N ILE A 240 29.59 -20.67 -3.15
CA ILE A 240 28.76 -19.62 -2.54
C ILE A 240 28.56 -19.90 -1.05
N LEU A 241 28.88 -18.91 -0.22
CA LEU A 241 28.60 -18.91 1.21
C LEU A 241 27.70 -17.74 1.57
N ILE A 242 26.74 -17.95 2.46
CA ILE A 242 25.85 -16.89 2.94
C ILE A 242 26.19 -16.54 4.38
N TYR A 243 26.65 -15.31 4.63
CA TYR A 243 26.86 -14.82 5.97
C TYR A 243 25.51 -14.46 6.62
N GLY A 244 25.11 -15.28 7.59
CA GLY A 244 23.90 -15.13 8.41
C GLY A 244 22.89 -16.26 8.21
N ALA A 245 22.96 -17.29 9.06
CA ALA A 245 22.08 -18.47 9.04
C ALA A 245 20.62 -18.23 9.53
N GLY A 246 20.17 -16.98 9.62
CA GLY A 246 18.80 -16.65 10.05
C GLY A 246 17.79 -16.68 8.89
N ALA A 247 16.58 -16.17 9.16
CA ALA A 247 15.50 -16.11 8.17
C ALA A 247 15.88 -15.42 6.85
N ARG A 248 16.77 -14.40 6.91
CA ARG A 248 17.25 -13.69 5.71
C ARG A 248 18.18 -14.54 4.86
N GLY A 249 19.20 -15.15 5.47
CA GLY A 249 20.11 -16.03 4.73
C GLY A 249 19.39 -17.26 4.19
N THR A 250 18.46 -17.84 4.96
CA THR A 250 17.63 -18.96 4.51
C THR A 250 16.78 -18.59 3.29
N ALA A 251 16.15 -17.41 3.29
CA ALA A 251 15.38 -16.94 2.14
C ALA A 251 16.28 -16.68 0.91
N LEU A 252 17.47 -16.10 1.12
CA LEU A 252 18.43 -15.88 0.05
C LEU A 252 18.95 -17.21 -0.55
N LYS A 253 19.25 -18.19 0.30
CA LYS A 253 19.63 -19.55 -0.12
C LYS A 253 18.58 -20.13 -1.07
N LYS A 254 17.32 -20.16 -0.62
CA LYS A 254 16.18 -20.64 -1.43
C LYS A 254 16.04 -19.89 -2.76
N PHE A 255 16.15 -18.56 -2.73
CA PHE A 255 16.06 -17.72 -3.92
C PHE A 255 17.15 -18.04 -4.96
N LEU A 256 18.38 -18.32 -4.50
CA LEU A 256 19.52 -18.64 -5.36
C LEU A 256 19.46 -20.10 -5.85
N GLU A 257 19.10 -21.05 -4.99
CA GLU A 257 18.99 -22.48 -5.35
C GLU A 257 17.95 -22.71 -6.44
N ASP A 258 16.80 -22.04 -6.36
CA ASP A 258 15.77 -22.08 -7.39
C ASP A 258 16.23 -21.52 -8.75
N ARG A 259 17.31 -20.72 -8.77
CA ARG A 259 17.95 -20.20 -9.98
C ARG A 259 19.15 -21.04 -10.43
N GLY A 260 19.33 -22.22 -9.86
CA GLY A 260 20.36 -23.19 -10.25
C GLY A 260 21.72 -23.01 -9.56
N TYR A 261 21.82 -22.12 -8.56
CA TYR A 261 23.06 -21.95 -7.80
C TYR A 261 23.17 -22.96 -6.66
N THR A 262 24.35 -23.51 -6.45
CA THR A 262 24.62 -24.40 -5.29
C THR A 262 25.22 -23.58 -4.16
N ILE A 263 24.58 -23.61 -2.99
CA ILE A 263 25.02 -22.90 -1.79
C ILE A 263 25.77 -23.87 -0.88
N LYS A 264 27.07 -23.62 -0.63
CA LYS A 264 27.94 -24.49 0.18
C LYS A 264 27.52 -24.54 1.64
N GLY A 265 26.99 -23.44 2.17
CA GLY A 265 26.58 -23.32 3.55
C GLY A 265 26.48 -21.89 4.04
N PHE A 266 26.39 -21.74 5.35
CA PHE A 266 26.29 -20.45 6.03
C PHE A 266 27.54 -20.10 6.81
N VAL A 267 27.81 -18.81 6.91
CA VAL A 267 28.84 -18.26 7.80
C VAL A 267 28.16 -17.52 8.96
N ILE A 268 28.66 -17.71 10.17
CA ILE A 268 28.28 -16.97 11.38
C ILE A 268 29.52 -16.34 12.03
N SER A 269 29.31 -15.30 12.83
CA SER A 269 30.39 -14.70 13.61
C SER A 269 30.94 -15.68 14.64
N ASP A 270 32.25 -15.60 14.90
CA ASP A 270 32.92 -16.47 15.89
C ASP A 270 32.24 -16.38 17.26
N GLY A 271 32.18 -17.51 17.97
CA GLY A 271 31.56 -17.63 19.29
C GLY A 271 30.03 -17.76 19.27
N ARG A 272 29.38 -17.78 18.10
CA ARG A 272 27.95 -18.11 17.99
C ARG A 272 27.73 -19.62 17.88
N ASP A 273 26.59 -20.08 18.39
CA ASP A 273 26.22 -21.50 18.32
C ASP A 273 25.85 -21.90 16.87
N LYS A 274 26.41 -23.02 16.40
CA LYS A 274 26.17 -23.58 15.07
C LYS A 274 24.83 -24.32 14.96
N LYS A 275 24.04 -24.42 16.03
CA LYS A 275 22.76 -25.17 16.06
C LYS A 275 21.57 -24.53 15.31
N VAL A 276 21.79 -23.58 14.39
CA VAL A 276 20.70 -22.74 13.84
C VAL A 276 20.03 -23.30 12.57
N SER A 277 20.53 -24.36 11.91
CA SER A 277 19.87 -24.90 10.71
C SER A 277 18.91 -26.07 11.03
N LEU A 278 17.64 -25.89 10.69
CA LEU A 278 16.61 -26.94 10.63
C LEU A 278 16.83 -27.92 9.46
N GLN A 279 17.80 -27.67 8.58
CA GLN A 279 17.98 -28.34 7.28
C GLN A 279 19.42 -28.82 7.04
N GLN A 280 20.09 -29.46 8.01
CA GLN A 280 21.41 -30.12 7.81
C GLN A 280 22.50 -29.27 7.10
N ASP A 281 22.34 -27.94 7.00
CA ASP A 281 23.26 -27.10 6.23
C ASP A 281 24.59 -26.98 6.97
N LEU A 282 25.69 -26.92 6.20
CA LEU A 282 27.00 -26.66 6.78
C LEU A 282 27.05 -25.22 7.33
N ILE A 283 27.48 -25.09 8.58
CA ILE A 283 27.64 -23.80 9.26
C ILE A 283 29.10 -23.63 9.68
N TYR A 284 29.71 -22.58 9.16
CA TYR A 284 31.08 -22.17 9.43
C TYR A 284 31.10 -20.94 10.32
N ASN A 285 32.03 -20.90 11.25
CA ASN A 285 32.48 -19.69 11.90
C ASN A 285 33.33 -18.88 10.90
N LEU A 286 33.38 -17.56 11.06
CA LEU A 286 34.19 -16.69 10.21
C LEU A 286 35.67 -17.11 10.21
N SER A 287 36.20 -17.50 11.37
CA SER A 287 37.58 -17.98 11.49
C SER A 287 37.90 -19.25 10.70
N GLU A 288 36.90 -20.06 10.34
CA GLU A 288 37.09 -21.30 9.55
C GLU A 288 37.12 -21.04 8.04
N VAL A 289 36.68 -19.86 7.58
CA VAL A 289 36.62 -19.52 6.15
C VAL A 289 37.56 -18.38 5.78
N LYS A 290 38.08 -17.63 6.75
CA LYS A 290 38.89 -16.41 6.50
C LYS A 290 40.16 -16.68 5.68
N ASP A 291 40.83 -17.81 5.91
CA ASP A 291 42.15 -18.10 5.32
C ASP A 291 42.03 -18.59 3.86
N ASP A 292 40.82 -18.94 3.43
CA ASP A 292 40.46 -19.42 2.10
C ASP A 292 39.38 -18.54 1.44
N ALA A 293 39.20 -17.30 1.92
CA ALA A 293 38.10 -16.42 1.56
C ALA A 293 38.01 -16.16 0.05
N GLU A 294 39.13 -16.17 -0.66
CA GLU A 294 39.23 -15.96 -2.10
C GLU A 294 38.51 -17.04 -2.93
N LYS A 295 38.28 -18.23 -2.35
CA LYS A 295 37.55 -19.34 -3.00
C LYS A 295 36.03 -19.16 -2.97
N TYR A 296 35.55 -18.15 -2.23
CA TYR A 296 34.13 -17.99 -1.93
C TYR A 296 33.54 -16.70 -2.48
N ASN A 297 32.31 -16.79 -2.99
CA ASN A 297 31.39 -15.66 -3.07
C ASN A 297 30.68 -15.56 -1.71
N ILE A 298 31.16 -14.68 -0.83
CA ILE A 298 30.56 -14.47 0.50
C ILE A 298 29.44 -13.42 0.41
N LEU A 299 28.20 -13.87 0.48
CA LEU A 299 27.01 -13.02 0.42
C LEU A 299 26.56 -12.61 1.82
N VAL A 300 26.55 -11.30 2.13
CA VAL A 300 26.19 -10.81 3.46
C VAL A 300 24.70 -10.52 3.55
N ALA A 301 23.94 -11.39 4.24
CA ALA A 301 22.48 -11.28 4.36
C ALA A 301 21.99 -10.56 5.63
N LEU A 302 22.90 -10.20 6.54
CA LEU A 302 22.59 -9.59 7.83
C LEU A 302 22.41 -8.07 7.72
N ALA A 303 21.51 -7.51 8.54
CA ALA A 303 21.38 -6.06 8.69
C ALA A 303 22.51 -5.42 9.53
N ASP A 304 23.25 -6.25 10.27
CA ASP A 304 24.26 -5.80 11.24
C ASP A 304 25.47 -5.18 10.54
N GLN A 305 25.76 -3.92 10.84
CA GLN A 305 26.90 -3.18 10.29
C GLN A 305 28.24 -3.66 10.88
N THR A 306 28.21 -4.27 12.06
CA THR A 306 29.40 -4.81 12.73
C THR A 306 30.06 -5.90 11.90
N VAL A 307 29.25 -6.76 11.27
CA VAL A 307 29.76 -7.83 10.39
C VAL A 307 30.48 -7.26 9.17
N ARG A 308 29.91 -6.23 8.54
CA ARG A 308 30.56 -5.54 7.40
C ARG A 308 31.89 -4.91 7.81
N LYS A 309 31.93 -4.32 9.00
CA LYS A 309 33.17 -3.77 9.56
C LYS A 309 34.21 -4.87 9.79
N GLN A 310 33.82 -5.99 10.40
CA GLN A 310 34.73 -7.13 10.64
C GLN A 310 35.29 -7.72 9.34
N LEU A 311 34.44 -7.91 8.32
CA LEU A 311 34.89 -8.41 7.02
C LEU A 311 35.89 -7.46 6.35
N LYS A 312 35.64 -6.14 6.43
CA LYS A 312 36.58 -5.11 5.94
C LYS A 312 37.90 -5.11 6.70
N GLU A 313 37.86 -5.19 8.03
CA GLU A 313 39.06 -5.24 8.89
C GLU A 313 39.88 -6.50 8.63
N ALA A 314 39.21 -7.61 8.31
CA ALA A 314 39.85 -8.87 7.93
C ALA A 314 40.31 -8.93 6.46
N ALA A 315 40.11 -7.86 5.67
CA ALA A 315 40.39 -7.80 4.23
C ALA A 315 39.72 -8.95 3.44
N ILE A 316 38.52 -9.35 3.85
CA ILE A 316 37.73 -10.39 3.19
C ILE A 316 36.79 -9.72 2.18
N ASP A 317 36.91 -10.12 0.91
CA ASP A 317 35.97 -9.70 -0.14
C ASP A 317 34.58 -10.31 0.11
N TYR A 318 33.54 -9.49 -0.07
CA TYR A 318 32.17 -9.91 0.13
C TYR A 318 31.21 -9.13 -0.77
N ILE A 319 30.06 -9.75 -1.05
CA ILE A 319 28.97 -9.15 -1.81
C ILE A 319 27.89 -8.74 -0.80
N ASP A 320 27.65 -7.44 -0.68
CA ASP A 320 26.64 -6.91 0.23
C ASP A 320 25.24 -7.10 -0.36
N ILE A 321 24.32 -7.68 0.41
CA ILE A 321 22.91 -7.79 0.02
C ILE A 321 22.13 -6.67 0.71
N PRO A 322 21.69 -5.63 -0.02
CA PRO A 322 20.98 -4.52 0.59
C PRO A 322 19.70 -4.95 1.31
N ASN A 323 19.45 -4.34 2.47
CA ASN A 323 18.30 -4.66 3.32
C ASN A 323 16.96 -4.59 2.57
N TYR A 324 16.82 -3.66 1.63
CA TYR A 324 15.58 -3.43 0.89
C TYR A 324 15.24 -4.54 -0.12
N LEU A 325 16.17 -5.47 -0.40
CA LEU A 325 15.89 -6.63 -1.26
C LEU A 325 15.16 -7.75 -0.50
N PHE A 326 15.29 -7.82 0.82
CA PHE A 326 14.76 -8.94 1.59
C PHE A 326 13.24 -9.06 1.63
N PRO A 327 12.42 -7.99 1.60
CA PRO A 327 10.98 -8.14 1.40
C PRO A 327 10.64 -8.93 0.13
N PHE A 328 11.35 -8.69 -0.98
CA PHE A 328 11.16 -9.42 -2.24
C PHE A 328 11.66 -10.86 -2.16
N ILE A 329 12.90 -11.05 -1.68
CA ILE A 329 13.53 -12.38 -1.57
C ILE A 329 12.72 -13.29 -0.65
N LYS A 330 12.26 -12.79 0.49
CA LYS A 330 11.45 -13.56 1.45
C LYS A 330 10.10 -13.94 0.87
N ARG A 331 9.37 -12.98 0.29
CA ARG A 331 8.08 -13.23 -0.33
C ARG A 331 8.19 -14.30 -1.43
N TYR A 332 9.25 -14.22 -2.25
CA TYR A 332 9.54 -15.26 -3.25
C TYR A 332 9.80 -16.63 -2.61
N ALA A 333 10.67 -16.69 -1.59
CA ALA A 333 11.02 -17.93 -0.90
C ALA A 333 9.83 -18.56 -0.15
N GLU A 334 8.83 -17.78 0.25
CA GLU A 334 7.58 -18.30 0.82
C GLU A 334 6.72 -18.99 -0.25
N TYR A 335 6.61 -18.43 -1.46
CA TYR A 335 5.84 -19.04 -2.56
C TYR A 335 6.42 -20.36 -3.07
N LEU A 336 7.73 -20.57 -3.01
CA LEU A 336 8.35 -21.80 -3.51
C LEU A 336 8.11 -23.02 -2.59
N TYR A 337 7.73 -22.80 -1.34
CA TYR A 337 7.66 -23.85 -0.32
C TYR A 337 6.33 -23.87 0.45
N THR A 338 5.32 -23.19 -0.09
CA THR A 338 3.89 -23.37 0.26
C THR A 338 3.20 -24.06 -0.90
#